data_AF-D8LRJ2-F1
#
_entry.id   AF-D8LRJ2-F1
#
_cell.length_a   1.000
_cell.length_b   1.000
_cell.length_c   1.000
_cell.angle_alpha   90.00
_cell.angle_beta   90.00
_cell.angle_gamma   90.00
#
_symmetry.space_group_name_H-M   'P 1'
#
loop_
_entity.id
_entity.type
_entity.pdbx_description
1 polymer ?
#
loop_
_entity_poly.entity_id
_entity_poly.type
_entity_poly.pdbx_seq_one_letter_code
_entity_poly.pdbx_strand_id
1 'polypeptide(L)'
;MLSSSFFYHSISIDALASATGTAYSTYNEAMAGMRFNSTPAVIAAACLLASYQTGVQSRHLRSLDSAFLATDSNRDYTHLGCFVDNRSDRVLGYKLVDEEVDTELCYDYCLEQNAPFMATQWGIECWCATEPDLEYERHGEAEELCDYKCGGDNNEICGGYLAFDLYEIESFTTM
;
A
#
# COMPACT_ATOMS: atom_id res chain seq x y z
N MET A 1 2.27 -42.21 -26.76
CA MET A 1 1.83 -42.21 -25.35
C MET A 1 1.57 -40.74 -25.01
N LEU A 2 0.42 -40.23 -25.46
CA LEU A 2 -0.76 -39.89 -24.64
C LEU A 2 -0.45 -38.71 -23.71
N SER A 3 -0.84 -37.47 -24.08
CA SER A 3 -2.16 -36.85 -23.75
C SER A 3 -2.04 -36.13 -22.39
N SER A 4 -2.41 -34.87 -22.15
CA SER A 4 -3.15 -33.84 -22.87
C SER A 4 -2.96 -32.50 -22.17
N SER A 5 -3.40 -31.44 -22.85
CA SER A 5 -3.51 -30.03 -22.48
C SER A 5 -4.34 -29.73 -21.21
N PHE A 6 -4.51 -28.41 -20.95
CA PHE A 6 -5.47 -27.74 -20.05
C PHE A 6 -4.98 -27.48 -18.61
N PHE A 7 -5.30 -26.39 -17.92
CA PHE A 7 -5.74 -25.00 -18.16
C PHE A 7 -5.80 -24.39 -16.73
N TYR A 8 -5.75 -23.07 -16.59
CA TYR A 8 -6.04 -22.34 -15.34
C TYR A 8 -7.35 -22.81 -14.68
N HIS A 9 -7.35 -23.16 -13.39
CA HIS A 9 -8.41 -22.78 -12.44
C HIS A 9 -8.07 -23.00 -10.96
N SER A 10 -8.41 -21.98 -10.16
CA SER A 10 -8.87 -21.98 -8.76
C SER A 10 -7.99 -22.63 -7.67
N ILE A 11 -7.24 -21.81 -6.94
CA ILE A 11 -6.83 -22.13 -5.56
C ILE A 11 -8.06 -21.94 -4.67
N SER A 12 -8.61 -23.06 -4.20
CA SER A 12 -9.67 -23.13 -3.19
C SER A 12 -9.13 -22.73 -1.81
N ILE A 13 -9.97 -22.08 -1.03
CA ILE A 13 -9.70 -21.35 0.23
C ILE A 13 -9.44 -22.29 1.44
N ASP A 14 -9.05 -23.55 1.20
CA ASP A 14 -9.01 -24.59 2.24
C ASP A 14 -7.58 -24.96 2.72
N ALA A 15 -6.52 -24.35 2.18
CA ALA A 15 -5.14 -24.68 2.55
C ALA A 15 -4.63 -24.00 3.83
N LEU A 16 -5.36 -23.04 4.41
CA LEU A 16 -4.93 -22.29 5.60
C LEU A 16 -5.28 -22.97 6.94
N ALA A 17 -6.10 -24.01 6.96
CA ALA A 17 -6.55 -24.65 8.20
C ALA A 17 -5.71 -25.86 8.66
N SER A 18 -4.78 -26.37 7.85
CA SER A 18 -4.05 -27.61 8.16
C SER A 18 -2.66 -27.44 8.77
N ALA A 19 -2.15 -26.20 8.87
CA ALA A 19 -0.78 -25.93 9.35
C ALA A 19 -0.67 -25.79 10.89
N THR A 20 -1.78 -25.67 11.61
CA THR A 20 -1.78 -25.49 13.08
C THR A 20 -1.90 -26.81 13.86
N GLY A 21 -2.40 -27.88 13.25
CA GLY A 21 -2.58 -29.18 13.90
C GLY A 21 -1.31 -30.04 13.98
N THR A 22 -0.42 -29.92 12.99
CA THR A 22 0.78 -30.77 12.89
C THR A 22 1.92 -30.32 13.80
N ALA A 23 1.96 -29.05 14.20
CA ALA A 23 2.96 -28.52 15.14
C ALA A 23 2.72 -28.98 16.59
N TYR A 24 1.46 -29.28 16.95
CA TYR A 24 1.10 -29.75 18.30
C TYR A 24 1.44 -31.24 18.51
N SER A 25 1.29 -32.08 17.48
CA SER A 25 1.57 -33.51 17.59
C SER A 25 3.06 -33.82 17.76
N THR A 26 3.93 -33.06 17.09
CA THR A 26 5.40 -33.25 17.18
C THR A 26 5.97 -32.82 18.52
N TYR A 27 5.34 -31.86 19.22
CA TYR A 27 5.74 -31.46 20.57
C TYR A 27 5.50 -32.57 21.61
N ASN A 28 4.38 -33.27 21.50
CA ASN A 28 4.03 -34.33 22.45
C ASN A 28 4.94 -35.56 22.31
N GLU A 29 5.40 -35.88 21.10
CA GLU A 29 6.35 -36.97 20.87
C GLU A 29 7.76 -36.64 21.38
N ALA A 30 8.19 -35.37 21.30
CA ALA A 30 9.51 -34.93 21.76
C ALA A 30 9.64 -34.86 23.29
N MET A 31 8.53 -34.83 24.04
CA MET A 31 8.54 -34.72 25.51
C MET A 31 8.32 -36.05 26.24
N ALA A 32 8.05 -37.14 25.53
CA ALA A 32 7.85 -38.47 26.08
C ALA A 32 9.18 -39.10 26.54
N GLY A 33 9.74 -38.63 27.65
CA GLY A 33 10.91 -39.25 28.27
C GLY A 33 11.77 -38.36 29.15
N MET A 34 11.54 -37.04 29.18
CA MET A 34 12.37 -36.12 29.96
C MET A 34 11.72 -35.80 31.32
N ARG A 35 12.40 -36.14 32.42
CA ARG A 35 11.98 -35.75 33.76
C ARG A 35 12.47 -34.32 34.05
N PHE A 36 11.59 -33.34 33.90
CA PHE A 36 11.83 -31.97 34.36
C PHE A 36 10.97 -31.68 35.59
N ASN A 37 11.59 -31.17 36.66
CA ASN A 37 10.92 -30.84 37.92
C ASN A 37 10.34 -29.41 37.91
N SER A 38 10.01 -28.89 36.72
CA SER A 38 9.69 -27.49 36.48
C SER A 38 8.43 -27.39 35.62
N THR A 39 7.58 -26.41 35.90
CA THR A 39 6.32 -26.23 35.17
C THR A 39 6.59 -25.81 33.71
N PRO A 40 5.71 -26.16 32.75
CA PRO A 40 5.89 -25.88 31.32
C PRO A 40 6.15 -24.40 30.98
N ALA A 41 5.62 -23.48 31.80
CA ALA A 41 5.81 -22.05 31.66
C ALA A 41 7.27 -21.60 31.89
N VAL A 42 8.01 -22.28 32.78
CA VAL A 42 9.41 -21.93 33.11
C VAL A 42 10.35 -22.32 31.96
N ILE A 43 10.04 -23.40 31.25
CA ILE A 43 10.81 -23.87 30.09
C ILE A 43 10.62 -22.90 28.90
N ALA A 44 9.39 -22.44 28.67
CA ALA A 44 9.09 -21.47 27.62
C ALA A 44 9.82 -20.12 27.83
N ALA A 45 9.86 -19.63 29.07
CA ALA A 45 10.57 -18.40 29.42
C ALA A 45 12.10 -18.52 29.26
N ALA A 46 12.69 -19.68 29.59
CA ALA A 46 14.13 -19.91 29.41
C ALA A 46 14.55 -19.96 27.93
N CYS A 47 13.72 -20.53 27.05
CA CYS A 47 13.96 -20.52 25.60
C CYS A 47 13.91 -19.10 25.00
N LEU A 48 13.03 -18.23 25.49
CA LEU A 48 12.91 -16.83 25.03
C LEU A 48 14.06 -15.93 25.50
N LEU A 49 14.69 -16.25 26.63
CA LEU A 49 15.87 -15.50 27.11
C LEU A 49 17.17 -15.99 26.44
N ALA A 50 17.27 -17.28 26.10
CA ALA A 50 18.42 -17.82 25.36
C ALA A 50 18.50 -17.32 23.91
N SER A 51 17.36 -17.01 23.29
CA SER A 51 17.32 -16.38 21.96
C SER A 51 17.71 -14.89 21.97
N TYR A 52 17.70 -14.23 23.13
CA TYR A 52 18.12 -12.83 23.27
C TYR A 52 19.65 -12.65 23.26
N GLN A 53 20.42 -13.70 23.62
CA GLN A 53 21.88 -13.61 23.78
C GLN A 53 22.70 -14.10 22.57
N THR A 54 22.06 -14.66 21.55
CA THR A 54 22.76 -14.97 20.29
C THR A 54 22.03 -14.26 19.17
N GLY A 55 22.58 -13.13 18.70
CA GLY A 55 22.05 -12.35 17.58
C GLY A 55 22.09 -13.08 16.24
N VAL A 56 21.44 -14.25 16.16
CA VAL A 56 21.32 -15.07 14.96
C VAL A 56 20.04 -14.64 14.24
N GLN A 57 20.15 -13.60 13.41
CA GLN A 57 19.10 -13.30 12.42
C GLN A 57 18.98 -14.47 11.43
N SER A 58 17.79 -15.04 11.32
CA SER A 58 17.47 -16.05 10.30
C SER A 58 17.46 -15.41 8.91
N ARG A 59 18.16 -16.04 7.95
CA ARG A 59 18.22 -15.56 6.55
C ARG A 59 16.86 -15.59 5.84
N HIS A 60 15.91 -16.37 6.34
CA HIS A 60 14.55 -16.42 5.80
C HIS A 60 13.72 -15.18 6.13
N LEU A 61 13.96 -14.52 7.27
CA LEU A 61 13.23 -13.30 7.64
C LEU A 61 13.71 -12.08 6.82
N ARG A 62 15.00 -12.02 6.46
CA ARG A 62 15.53 -10.98 5.57
C ARG A 62 14.93 -11.01 4.16
N SER A 63 14.48 -12.18 3.70
CA SER A 63 13.85 -12.33 2.38
C SER A 63 12.39 -11.86 2.37
N LEU A 64 11.72 -11.87 3.52
CA LEU A 64 10.35 -11.36 3.64
C LEU A 64 10.34 -9.83 3.75
N ASP A 65 11.39 -9.23 4.32
CA ASP A 65 11.58 -7.77 4.31
C ASP A 65 11.79 -7.22 2.88
N SER A 66 12.53 -7.93 2.02
CA SER A 66 12.72 -7.51 0.61
C SER A 66 11.53 -7.80 -0.29
N ALA A 67 10.66 -8.77 0.05
CA ALA A 67 9.48 -9.08 -0.74
C ALA A 67 8.25 -8.23 -0.36
N PHE A 68 8.20 -7.74 0.88
CA PHE A 68 7.18 -6.78 1.34
C PHE A 68 7.43 -5.36 0.81
N LEU A 69 8.68 -5.02 0.50
CA LEU A 69 9.05 -3.77 -0.16
C LEU A 69 9.01 -3.84 -1.71
N ALA A 70 8.54 -4.96 -2.27
CA ALA A 70 8.50 -5.18 -3.72
C ALA A 70 7.06 -5.32 -4.25
N THR A 71 6.13 -4.59 -3.66
CA THR A 71 4.91 -4.11 -4.34
C THR A 71 5.06 -2.64 -4.73
N ASP A 72 6.26 -2.23 -5.10
CA ASP A 72 6.45 -0.96 -5.77
C ASP A 72 6.24 -1.21 -7.27
N SER A 73 4.99 -1.18 -7.70
CA SER A 73 4.73 -0.57 -8.99
C SER A 73 5.29 0.83 -8.86
N ASN A 74 6.49 1.07 -9.39
CA ASN A 74 7.28 2.30 -9.26
C ASN A 74 6.44 3.54 -9.62
N ARG A 75 5.66 4.03 -8.66
CA ARG A 75 4.78 5.20 -8.77
C ARG A 75 5.58 6.39 -8.28
N ASP A 76 6.20 7.08 -9.23
CA ASP A 76 7.05 8.21 -8.93
C ASP A 76 6.26 9.50 -9.10
N TYR A 77 5.89 10.11 -7.99
CA TYR A 77 5.23 11.41 -7.95
C TYR A 77 5.68 12.22 -6.72
N THR A 78 5.70 13.54 -6.87
CA THR A 78 6.04 14.48 -5.80
C THR A 78 4.82 15.34 -5.47
N HIS A 79 4.46 15.43 -4.18
CA HIS A 79 3.42 16.35 -3.70
C HIS A 79 3.93 17.80 -3.77
N LEU A 80 3.17 18.65 -4.47
CA LEU A 80 3.51 20.06 -4.68
C LEU A 80 2.83 20.98 -3.68
N GLY A 81 1.70 20.55 -3.10
CA GLY A 81 0.95 21.33 -2.11
C GLY A 81 -0.54 21.31 -2.38
N CYS A 82 -1.26 22.14 -1.62
CA CYS A 82 -2.69 22.28 -1.68
C CYS A 82 -3.10 23.65 -2.25
N PHE A 83 -4.02 23.65 -3.22
CA PHE A 83 -4.42 24.85 -3.96
C PHE A 83 -5.93 25.00 -4.08
N VAL A 84 -6.40 26.23 -4.27
CA VAL A 84 -7.82 26.55 -4.42
C VAL A 84 -8.34 26.09 -5.78
N ASP A 85 -9.46 25.39 -5.79
CA ASP A 85 -10.24 25.08 -7.00
C ASP A 85 -11.38 26.09 -7.19
N ASN A 86 -11.58 26.52 -8.43
CA ASN A 86 -12.69 27.38 -8.82
C ASN A 86 -13.56 26.67 -9.85
N ARG A 87 -14.79 26.30 -9.46
CA ARG A 87 -15.74 25.60 -10.34
C ARG A 87 -16.05 26.32 -11.65
N SER A 88 -15.93 27.65 -11.69
CA SER A 88 -16.21 28.44 -12.90
C SER A 88 -14.99 28.71 -13.77
N ASP A 89 -13.79 28.42 -13.25
CA ASP A 89 -12.49 28.63 -13.90
C ASP A 89 -11.51 27.56 -13.40
N ARG A 90 -11.79 26.30 -13.72
CA ARG A 90 -10.99 25.17 -13.22
C ARG A 90 -9.62 25.16 -13.87
N VAL A 91 -8.60 24.87 -13.05
CA VAL A 91 -7.22 24.68 -13.50
C VAL A 91 -7.00 23.25 -14.01
N LEU A 92 -7.73 22.28 -13.44
CA LEU A 92 -7.63 20.86 -13.75
C LEU A 92 -8.68 20.44 -14.79
N GLY A 93 -8.35 19.44 -15.62
CA GLY A 93 -9.13 19.05 -16.80
C GLY A 93 -9.88 17.72 -16.64
N TYR A 94 -9.13 16.61 -16.73
CA TYR A 94 -9.70 15.26 -16.67
C TYR A 94 -10.13 14.93 -15.25
N LYS A 95 -11.20 14.12 -15.12
CA LYS A 95 -11.79 13.80 -13.82
C LYS A 95 -12.25 12.34 -13.75
N LEU A 96 -11.90 11.69 -12.64
CA LEU A 96 -12.50 10.45 -12.15
C LEU A 96 -13.17 10.72 -10.80
N VAL A 97 -14.30 10.07 -10.56
CA VAL A 97 -14.98 10.06 -9.25
C VAL A 97 -15.22 8.61 -8.86
N ASP A 98 -14.68 8.20 -7.73
CA ASP A 98 -14.82 6.86 -7.20
C ASP A 98 -14.82 6.89 -5.66
N GLU A 99 -15.60 6.01 -5.01
CA GLU A 99 -15.61 5.92 -3.55
C GLU A 99 -14.30 5.32 -2.99
N GLU A 100 -13.53 4.64 -3.84
CA GLU A 100 -12.25 4.02 -3.50
C GLU A 100 -11.04 4.86 -3.95
N VAL A 101 -11.21 6.16 -4.28
CA VAL A 101 -10.06 7.03 -4.61
C VAL A 101 -9.07 7.10 -3.44
N ASP A 102 -7.81 6.81 -3.75
CA ASP A 102 -6.61 7.11 -3.00
C ASP A 102 -5.56 7.75 -3.95
N THR A 103 -4.37 8.07 -3.44
CA THR A 103 -3.35 8.74 -4.23
C THR A 103 -2.84 7.84 -5.37
N GLU A 104 -2.71 6.53 -5.12
CA GLU A 104 -2.24 5.53 -6.08
C GLU A 104 -3.21 5.34 -7.25
N LEU A 105 -4.51 5.26 -6.97
CA LEU A 105 -5.56 5.18 -7.99
C LEU A 105 -5.56 6.45 -8.84
N CYS A 106 -5.35 7.61 -8.22
CA CYS A 106 -5.29 8.86 -8.95
C CYS A 106 -4.06 8.91 -9.89
N TYR A 107 -2.91 8.42 -9.42
CA TYR A 107 -1.70 8.27 -10.24
C TYR A 107 -1.95 7.38 -11.45
N ASP A 108 -2.50 6.18 -11.23
CA ASP A 108 -2.75 5.22 -12.31
C ASP A 108 -3.72 5.80 -13.36
N TYR A 109 -4.78 6.49 -12.91
CA TYR A 109 -5.72 7.17 -13.80
C TYR A 109 -5.06 8.29 -14.62
N CYS A 110 -4.24 9.14 -14.00
CA CYS A 110 -3.60 10.26 -14.69
C CYS A 110 -2.45 9.83 -15.61
N LEU A 111 -1.77 8.72 -15.30
CA LEU A 111 -0.87 8.07 -16.26
C LEU A 111 -1.60 7.66 -17.55
N GLU A 112 -2.79 7.07 -17.44
CA GLU A 112 -3.60 6.71 -18.62
C GLU A 112 -4.02 7.92 -19.45
N GLN A 113 -4.14 9.10 -18.83
CA GLN A 113 -4.44 10.35 -19.52
C GLN A 113 -3.21 11.02 -20.14
N ASN A 114 -1.99 10.47 -19.95
CA ASN A 114 -0.73 11.12 -20.30
C ASN A 114 -0.58 12.52 -19.66
N ALA A 115 -1.04 12.65 -18.41
CA ALA A 115 -1.02 13.91 -17.68
C ALA A 115 0.22 13.99 -16.77
N PRO A 116 1.08 15.03 -16.89
CA PRO A 116 2.19 15.26 -15.97
C PRO A 116 1.76 15.63 -14.56
N PHE A 117 0.51 16.07 -14.37
CA PHE A 117 -0.02 16.43 -13.06
C PHE A 117 -1.27 15.62 -12.72
N MET A 118 -1.32 15.19 -11.47
CA MET A 118 -2.51 14.62 -10.85
C MET A 118 -2.91 15.43 -9.62
N ALA A 119 -4.18 15.39 -9.26
CA ALA A 119 -4.68 16.06 -8.08
C ALA A 119 -5.86 15.31 -7.46
N THR A 120 -5.89 15.27 -6.14
CA THR A 120 -7.01 14.68 -5.39
C THR A 120 -7.88 15.79 -4.81
N GLN A 121 -9.20 15.62 -4.89
CA GLN A 121 -10.17 16.59 -4.38
C GLN A 121 -11.35 15.87 -3.71
N TRP A 122 -11.92 16.49 -2.67
CA TRP A 122 -13.17 16.05 -2.03
C TRP A 122 -13.13 14.61 -1.44
N GLY A 123 -11.95 14.01 -1.29
CA GLY A 123 -11.76 12.65 -0.79
C GLY A 123 -12.06 11.54 -1.80
N ILE A 124 -12.83 11.84 -2.85
CA ILE A 124 -13.36 10.83 -3.80
C ILE A 124 -13.20 11.25 -5.28
N GLU A 125 -12.49 12.35 -5.53
CA GLU A 125 -12.25 12.84 -6.89
C GLU A 125 -10.76 12.81 -7.19
N CYS A 126 -10.44 12.27 -8.36
CA CYS A 126 -9.14 12.43 -8.97
C CYS A 126 -9.27 13.35 -10.18
N TRP A 127 -8.26 14.19 -10.36
CA TRP A 127 -8.16 15.17 -11.42
C TRP A 127 -6.80 15.09 -12.09
N CYS A 128 -6.75 15.34 -13.40
CA CYS A 128 -5.48 15.38 -14.13
C CYS A 128 -5.38 16.65 -14.98
N ALA A 129 -4.15 17.14 -15.16
CA ALA A 129 -3.84 18.22 -16.08
C ALA A 129 -2.74 17.79 -17.05
N THR A 130 -2.98 18.03 -18.33
CA THR A 130 -2.09 17.65 -19.44
C THR A 130 -1.12 18.77 -19.82
N GLU A 131 -1.37 19.97 -19.32
CA GLU A 131 -0.61 21.17 -19.59
C GLU A 131 0.71 21.14 -18.79
N PRO A 132 1.89 21.19 -19.45
CA PRO A 132 3.16 21.23 -18.75
C PRO A 132 3.37 22.54 -17.98
N ASP A 133 2.83 23.65 -18.50
CA ASP A 133 2.87 24.98 -17.86
C ASP A 133 1.59 25.22 -17.04
N LEU A 134 1.24 24.29 -16.16
CA LEU A 134 0.02 24.36 -15.35
C LEU A 134 0.06 25.56 -14.39
N GLU A 135 -0.89 26.48 -14.51
CA GLU A 135 -1.04 27.62 -13.59
C GLU A 135 -1.77 27.21 -12.29
N TYR A 136 -1.27 26.20 -11.58
CA TYR A 136 -1.93 25.64 -10.38
C TYR A 136 -2.09 26.65 -9.23
N GLU A 137 -1.24 27.69 -9.18
CA GLU A 137 -1.34 28.79 -8.20
C GLU A 137 -2.37 29.88 -8.59
N ARG A 138 -3.08 29.77 -9.74
CA ARG A 138 -3.95 30.84 -10.25
C ARG A 138 -4.95 31.37 -9.22
N HIS A 139 -5.50 30.49 -8.38
CA HIS A 139 -6.48 30.85 -7.34
C HIS A 139 -5.88 30.90 -5.92
N GLY A 140 -4.57 30.68 -5.78
CA GLY A 140 -3.83 30.70 -4.52
C GLY A 140 -3.70 29.36 -3.80
N GLU A 141 -2.82 29.35 -2.81
CA GLU A 141 -2.61 28.21 -1.89
C GLU A 141 -3.78 28.02 -0.93
N ALA A 142 -3.96 26.78 -0.48
CA ALA A 142 -5.08 26.35 0.33
C ALA A 142 -4.66 25.36 1.43
N GLU A 143 -3.42 25.43 1.95
CA GLU A 143 -2.82 24.44 2.88
C GLU A 143 -3.77 23.86 3.94
N GLU A 144 -4.61 24.70 4.57
CA GLU A 144 -5.53 24.29 5.64
C GLU A 144 -6.89 23.74 5.16
N LEU A 145 -7.15 23.71 3.85
CA LEU A 145 -8.39 23.23 3.24
C LEU A 145 -8.27 21.82 2.66
N CYS A 146 -7.06 21.29 2.50
CA CYS A 146 -6.84 19.90 2.14
C CYS A 146 -6.81 19.03 3.41
N ASP A 147 -7.99 18.71 3.92
CA ASP A 147 -8.18 17.96 5.16
C ASP A 147 -9.12 16.74 5.00
N TYR A 148 -9.52 16.40 3.77
CA TYR A 148 -10.45 15.32 3.52
C TYR A 148 -9.70 14.02 3.39
N LYS A 149 -10.15 13.01 4.14
CA LYS A 149 -9.62 11.66 3.98
C LYS A 149 -9.96 11.10 2.61
N CYS A 150 -9.03 10.33 2.06
CA CYS A 150 -9.31 9.54 0.86
C CYS A 150 -10.39 8.48 1.15
N GLY A 151 -11.20 8.19 0.14
CA GLY A 151 -12.22 7.15 0.22
C GLY A 151 -11.61 5.73 0.27
N GLY A 152 -10.56 5.49 -0.53
CA GLY A 152 -9.82 4.23 -0.60
C GLY A 152 -8.92 3.97 0.61
N ASP A 153 -8.18 4.99 1.07
CA ASP A 153 -7.35 4.92 2.28
C ASP A 153 -7.59 6.10 3.23
N ASN A 154 -8.24 5.83 4.37
CA ASN A 154 -8.53 6.83 5.39
C ASN A 154 -7.30 7.32 6.20
N ASN A 155 -6.10 6.80 5.91
CA ASN A 155 -4.84 7.29 6.46
C ASN A 155 -4.20 8.38 5.59
N GLU A 156 -4.70 8.58 4.38
CA GLU A 156 -4.26 9.59 3.43
C GLU A 156 -5.23 10.78 3.37
N ILE A 157 -4.73 11.89 2.84
CA ILE A 157 -5.48 13.12 2.60
C ILE A 157 -5.61 13.30 1.09
N CYS A 158 -6.84 13.56 0.64
CA CYS A 158 -7.23 13.66 -0.77
C CYS A 158 -7.96 14.98 -1.04
N GLY A 159 -7.29 16.10 -0.80
CA GLY A 159 -7.80 17.44 -1.02
C GLY A 159 -8.90 17.86 -0.03
N GLY A 160 -9.84 18.69 -0.49
CA GLY A 160 -10.98 19.13 0.33
C GLY A 160 -12.08 19.85 -0.44
N TYR A 161 -12.88 20.67 0.25
CA TYR A 161 -13.96 21.42 -0.40
C TYR A 161 -13.41 22.57 -1.23
N LEU A 162 -13.49 22.46 -2.56
CA LEU A 162 -12.91 23.46 -3.46
C LEU A 162 -11.42 23.71 -3.22
N ALA A 163 -10.72 22.67 -2.75
CA ALA A 163 -9.27 22.64 -2.60
C ALA A 163 -8.77 21.28 -3.10
N PHE A 164 -7.64 21.26 -3.78
CA PHE A 164 -7.03 20.05 -4.30
C PHE A 164 -5.59 19.93 -3.85
N ASP A 165 -5.18 18.72 -3.46
CA ASP A 165 -3.77 18.38 -3.32
C ASP A 165 -3.22 18.06 -4.70
N LEU A 166 -2.11 18.69 -5.07
CA LEU A 166 -1.47 18.55 -6.37
C LEU A 166 -0.19 17.73 -6.27
N TYR A 167 0.03 16.90 -7.28
CA TYR A 167 1.23 16.09 -7.42
C TYR A 167 1.76 16.18 -8.85
N GLU A 168 3.08 16.24 -8.98
CA GLU A 168 3.78 16.10 -10.26
C GLU A 168 4.21 14.65 -10.44
N ILE A 169 3.93 14.07 -11.60
CA ILE A 169 4.33 12.71 -11.96
C ILE A 169 5.72 12.76 -12.62
N GLU A 170 6.71 12.14 -11.97
CA GLU A 170 8.12 12.25 -12.35
C GLU A 170 8.45 11.57 -13.68
N SER A 171 7.61 10.63 -14.11
CA SER A 171 7.76 9.96 -15.41
C SER A 171 7.65 10.91 -16.61
N PHE A 172 7.12 12.13 -16.41
CA PHE A 172 7.01 13.16 -17.45
C PHE A 172 8.07 14.29 -17.34
N THR A 173 8.79 14.40 -16.22
CA THR A 173 9.76 15.48 -15.95
C THR A 173 11.11 15.30 -16.67
N THR A 174 11.38 14.13 -17.28
CA THR A 174 12.68 13.79 -17.90
C THR A 174 12.84 14.10 -19.39
N MET A 175 11.99 14.94 -19.99
CA MET A 175 12.08 15.30 -21.42
C MET A 175 12.68 16.69 -21.68
#